data_AF-A0A160N4A4-F1
#
_entry.id   AF-A0A160N4A4-F1
#
_cell.length_a   1.000
_cell.length_b   1.000
_cell.length_c   1.000
_cell.angle_alpha   90.00
_cell.angle_beta   90.00
_cell.angle_gamma   90.00
#
_symmetry.space_group_name_H-M   'P 1'
#
loop_
_entity.id
_entity.type
_entity.pdbx_description
1 polymer ?
#
loop_
_entity_poly.entity_id
_entity_poly.type
_entity_poly.pdbx_seq_one_letter_code
_entity_poly.pdbx_strand_id
1 'polypeptide(L)' 'MPPGHRWERGHRYEGPVYVVHDYREYRLRTPPRGYHWVRADDGDYLLVGIATGIILDMALH' A
#
# COMPACT_ATOMS: atom_id res chain seq x y z
N MET A 1 -3.24 -12.53 -7.09
CA MET A 1 -4.71 -12.50 -6.87
C MET A 1 -5.46 -12.65 -8.20
N PRO A 2 -6.75 -13.05 -8.24
CA PRO A 2 -7.51 -13.07 -9.49
C PRO A 2 -7.61 -11.65 -10.10
N PRO A 3 -7.62 -11.52 -11.44
CA PRO A 3 -7.58 -10.22 -12.11
C PRO A 3 -8.89 -9.48 -11.87
N GLY A 4 -8.85 -8.39 -11.09
CA GLY A 4 -10.00 -7.53 -10.85
C GLY A 4 -10.17 -6.99 -9.43
N HIS A 5 -9.33 -7.37 -8.46
CA HIS A 5 -9.38 -6.75 -7.14
C HIS A 5 -8.71 -5.37 -7.20
N ARG A 6 -9.49 -4.34 -7.50
CA ARG A 6 -9.06 -2.95 -7.36
C ARG A 6 -8.96 -2.65 -5.88
N TRP A 7 -7.83 -2.14 -5.42
CA TRP A 7 -7.71 -1.65 -4.06
C TRP A 7 -8.70 -0.49 -3.84
N GLU A 8 -9.44 -0.54 -2.73
CA GLU A 8 -10.33 0.53 -2.31
C GLU A 8 -9.87 1.09 -0.96
N ARG A 9 -9.87 2.42 -0.85
CA ARG A 9 -9.56 3.09 0.41
C ARG A 9 -10.58 2.71 1.47
N GLY A 10 -10.10 2.38 2.68
CA GLY A 10 -10.94 1.93 3.78
C GLY A 10 -11.16 0.41 3.84
N HIS A 11 -10.76 -0.35 2.81
CA HIS A 11 -10.75 -1.81 2.86
C HIS A 11 -9.45 -2.34 3.47
N ARG A 12 -9.51 -3.58 3.98
CA ARG A 12 -8.35 -4.29 4.51
C ARG A 12 -7.56 -4.89 3.37
N TYR A 13 -6.25 -4.73 3.40
CA TYR A 13 -5.36 -5.40 2.45
C TYR A 13 -5.22 -6.88 2.83
N GLU A 14 -5.67 -7.79 1.97
CA GLU A 14 -5.62 -9.25 2.18
C GLU A 14 -4.58 -9.97 1.29
N GLY A 15 -3.82 -9.22 0.49
CA GLY A 15 -2.75 -9.73 -0.36
C GLY A 15 -1.42 -9.96 0.36
N PRO A 16 -0.38 -10.45 -0.35
CA PRO A 16 0.97 -10.52 0.20
C PRO A 16 1.47 -9.11 0.51
N VAL A 17 1.87 -8.87 1.76
CA VAL A 17 2.30 -7.56 2.25
C VAL A 17 3.78 -7.37 1.92
N TYR A 18 4.08 -6.73 0.79
CA TYR A 18 5.43 -6.30 0.45
C TYR A 18 5.69 -4.89 0.98
N VAL A 19 6.19 -4.79 2.21
CA VAL A 19 6.51 -3.51 2.84
C VAL A 19 7.64 -2.82 2.08
N VAL A 20 7.33 -1.66 1.51
CA VAL A 20 8.28 -0.79 0.82
C VAL A 20 8.90 0.15 1.85
N HIS A 21 10.15 -0.15 2.21
CA HIS A 21 10.96 0.72 3.06
C HIS A 21 11.61 1.87 2.25
N ASP A 22 11.90 1.63 0.97
CA ASP A 22 12.61 2.55 0.08
C ASP A 22 11.69 3.53 -0.65
N TYR A 23 10.70 4.09 0.04
CA TYR A 23 9.73 5.03 -0.54
C TYR A 23 10.38 6.24 -1.24
N ARG A 24 11.58 6.65 -0.81
CA ARG A 24 12.36 7.73 -1.44
C ARG A 24 12.83 7.38 -2.85
N GLU A 25 13.21 6.12 -3.09
CA GLU A 25 13.64 5.67 -4.41
C GLU A 25 12.47 5.65 -5.40
N TYR A 26 11.29 5.29 -4.90
CA TYR A 26 10.04 5.27 -5.68
C TYR A 26 9.37 6.64 -5.80
N ARG A 27 10.02 7.73 -5.37
CA ARG A 27 9.47 9.10 -5.32
C ARG A 27 8.12 9.20 -4.61
N LEU A 28 7.85 8.27 -3.69
CA LEU A 28 6.63 8.27 -2.87
C LEU A 28 6.78 9.26 -1.73
N ARG A 29 5.66 9.78 -1.25
CA ARG A 29 5.64 10.61 -0.04
C ARG A 29 6.05 9.79 1.17
N THR A 30 6.76 10.42 2.09
CA THR A 30 7.10 9.80 3.38
C THR A 30 5.81 9.35 4.08
N PRO A 31 5.68 8.07 4.45
CA PRO A 31 4.50 7.59 5.14
C PRO A 31 4.38 8.27 6.51
N PRO A 32 3.18 8.69 6.94
CA PRO A 32 2.96 9.18 8.29
C PRO A 32 3.35 8.12 9.32
N ARG A 33 3.66 8.54 10.55
CA ARG A 33 3.99 7.61 11.64
C ARG A 33 2.83 6.63 11.85
N GLY A 34 3.15 5.33 11.93
CA GLY A 34 2.15 4.27 12.06
C GLY A 34 1.61 3.73 10.73
N TYR A 35 2.15 4.20 9.59
CA TYR A 35 1.83 3.70 8.26
C TYR A 35 3.09 3.21 7.54
N HIS A 36 2.89 2.32 6.58
CA HIS A 36 3.92 1.88 5.66
C HIS A 36 3.39 1.83 4.22
N TRP A 37 4.29 1.91 3.25
CA TRP A 37 3.93 1.62 1.87
C TRP A 37 3.97 0.12 1.64
N VAL A 38 3.01 -0.39 0.89
CA VAL A 38 2.92 -1.78 0.47
C VAL A 38 2.85 -1.81 -1.05
N ARG A 39 3.68 -2.62 -1.70
CA ARG A 39 3.60 -2.81 -3.14
C ARG A 39 2.62 -3.94 -3.45
N ALA A 40 1.59 -3.63 -4.22
CA ALA A 40 0.66 -4.62 -4.72
C ALA A 40 1.22 -5.34 -5.96
N ASP A 41 0.62 -6.48 -6.31
CA ASP A 41 1.06 -7.32 -7.43
C ASP A 41 0.95 -6.61 -8.80
N ASP A 42 0.02 -5.64 -8.91
CA ASP A 42 -0.19 -4.78 -10.08
C ASP A 42 0.89 -3.69 -10.26
N GLY A 43 1.73 -3.48 -9.25
CA GLY A 43 2.74 -2.43 -9.22
C GLY A 43 2.29 -1.14 -8.54
N ASP A 44 1.05 -1.07 -8.04
CA ASP A 44 0.55 0.06 -7.27
C ASP A 44 1.16 0.09 -5.86
N TYR A 45 1.22 1.29 -5.29
CA TYR A 45 1.70 1.50 -3.93
C TYR A 45 0.52 1.87 -3.02
N LEU A 46 0.35 1.12 -1.94
CA LEU A 46 -0.72 1.29 -0.98
C LEU A 46 -0.17 1.78 0.34
N LEU A 47 -0.75 2.84 0.89
CA LEU A 47 -0.42 3.33 2.22
C LEU A 47 -1.28 2.58 3.24
N VAL A 48 -0.68 1.66 3.97
CA VAL A 48 -1.39 0.77 4.90
C VAL A 48 -1.00 1.09 6.35
N GLY A 49 -1.99 1.12 7.24
CA GLY A 49 -1.77 1.31 8.67
C GLY A 49 -1.16 0.06 9.32
N ILE A 50 -0.01 0.20 9.98
CA ILE A 50 0.74 -0.92 10.57
C ILE A 50 -0.09 -1.68 11.61
N ALA A 51 -0.92 -0.95 12.38
CA ALA A 51 -1.71 -1.53 13.45
C ALA A 51 -2.96 -2.30 12.96
N THR A 52 -3.53 -1.90 11.82
CA THR A 52 -4.87 -2.35 11.40
C THR A 52 -4.85 -3.13 10.07
N GLY A 53 -3.87 -2.87 9.21
CA GLY A 53 -3.88 -3.35 7.82
C GLY A 53 -4.87 -2.60 6.92
N ILE A 54 -5.36 -1.43 7.36
CA ILE A 54 -6.31 -0.61 6.59
C ILE A 54 -5.56 0.22 5.55
N ILE A 55 -6.06 0.22 4.31
CA ILE A 55 -5.57 1.05 3.22
C ILE A 55 -6.08 2.48 3.42
N LEU A 56 -5.19 3.40 3.77
CA LEU A 56 -5.51 4.81 3.92
C LEU A 56 -5.53 5.52 2.56
N ASP A 57 -4.55 5.23 1.71
CA ASP A 57 -4.41 5.87 0.42
C ASP A 57 -3.64 4.98 -0.56
N MET A 58 -3.66 5.35 -1.84
CA MET A 58 -3.08 4.57 -2.92
C MET A 58 -2.40 5.54 -3.89
N ALA A 59 -1.14 5.27 -4.22
CA ALA A 59 -0.42 5.93 -5.28
C ALA A 59 -0.39 5.01 -6.50
N LEU A 60 -1.14 5.40 -7.53
CA LEU A 60 -1.06 4.80 -8.85
C LEU A 60 0.20 5.32 -9.54
N HIS A 61 0.94 4.44 -10.21
CA HIS A 61 2.01 4.87 -11.12
C HIS A 61 1.44 5.38 -12.45
#